data_AF-A0A5D3AR18-F1
#
_entry.id   AF-A0A5D3AR18-F1
#
_cell.length_a   1.000
_cell.length_b   1.000
_cell.length_c   1.000
_cell.angle_alpha   90.00
_cell.angle_beta   90.00
_cell.angle_gamma   90.00
#
_symmetry.space_group_name_H-M   'P 1'
#
loop_
_entity.id
_entity.type
_entity.pdbx_description
1 polymer ?
#
loop_
_entity_poly.entity_id
_entity_poly.type
_entity_poly.pdbx_seq_one_letter_code
_entity_poly.pdbx_strand_id
1 'polypeptide(L)'
;MPGPQEHNIKSELIATEILLEGSLPALSSTVANDRLILQRRVDHPIIESRFTLRSFRDEGIGGGETAVPIPPEVVRAAGEYVSSVRARIEHAQSTSLDTSTLRWGDTAEKYQEDNRQAHINKLTLLADVMHDVYTESVRPFAYRVHSTVNNFLDDGGKLNGPDDRPMDPMQYEDKLERALASARGVEELCSESKNTIKLAFTTGINQPTRLARSLPSSADGHGGEVNGWNVYIPQASVSCRVMDDCPEWIHKNKSAQISYNRAFFSALEAAVPREQTFRFGRMTTAEDFMVDTNTDEHRLFKQAAYKTVDEVSVLNDEGNSEEGFVDGHRVKAAWVDASMFGVLSGRPLRDRQWHSTIRSEYKKSIDEGLDIMRGEVEGTGASDTAQSEKSIWGTWTEF
;
A
#
# COMPACT_ATOMS: atom_id res chain seq x y z
N MET A 1 25.24 27.40 -42.68
CA MET A 1 24.54 27.89 -41.48
C MET A 1 25.19 27.22 -40.29
N PRO A 2 26.02 27.92 -39.48
CA PRO A 2 26.59 27.35 -38.27
C PRO A 2 25.54 27.42 -37.15
N GLY A 3 25.21 26.27 -36.55
CA GLY A 3 24.27 26.20 -35.42
C GLY A 3 24.96 26.62 -34.11
N PRO A 4 24.29 27.33 -33.19
CA PRO A 4 24.93 27.85 -32.00
C PRO A 4 25.14 26.73 -30.98
N GLN A 5 26.36 26.18 -30.93
CA GLN A 5 26.97 25.68 -29.68
C GLN A 5 27.43 26.88 -28.84
N GLU A 6 26.53 27.85 -28.61
CA GLU A 6 26.83 28.94 -27.72
C GLU A 6 26.70 28.40 -26.28
N HIS A 7 27.86 28.19 -25.64
CA HIS A 7 28.08 28.12 -24.18
C HIS A 7 28.41 26.77 -23.52
N ASN A 8 29.01 25.78 -24.21
CA ASN A 8 29.46 24.51 -23.57
C ASN A 8 28.36 23.80 -22.72
N ILE A 9 27.09 24.03 -23.03
CA ILE A 9 25.97 23.42 -22.31
C ILE A 9 25.69 22.05 -22.92
N LYS A 10 25.75 21.00 -22.09
CA LYS A 10 25.35 19.64 -22.43
C LYS A 10 24.01 19.35 -21.77
N SER A 11 23.03 18.92 -22.56
CA SER A 11 21.72 18.51 -22.05
C SER A 11 21.54 17.01 -22.16
N GLU A 12 20.97 16.39 -21.13
CA GLU A 12 20.70 14.95 -21.08
C GLU A 12 19.28 14.68 -20.59
N LEU A 13 18.58 13.79 -21.29
CA LEU A 13 17.31 13.22 -20.90
C LEU A 13 17.55 11.83 -20.29
N ILE A 14 17.43 11.73 -18.98
CA ILE A 14 17.53 10.44 -18.28
C ILE A 14 16.14 9.85 -18.08
N ALA A 15 16.03 8.53 -18.16
CA ALA A 15 14.78 7.81 -17.98
C ALA A 15 14.94 6.51 -17.19
N THR A 16 13.85 6.01 -16.61
CA THR A 16 13.78 4.72 -15.92
C THR A 16 12.34 4.21 -15.88
N GLU A 17 12.16 2.95 -15.51
CA GLU A 17 10.85 2.34 -15.21
C GLU A 17 10.71 2.09 -13.72
N ILE A 18 9.57 2.46 -13.14
CA ILE A 18 9.30 2.31 -11.71
C ILE A 18 8.18 1.29 -11.52
N LEU A 19 8.46 0.21 -10.80
CA LEU A 19 7.42 -0.70 -10.30
C LEU A 19 6.71 -0.03 -9.13
N LEU A 20 5.48 0.41 -9.39
CA LEU A 20 4.65 1.14 -8.45
C LEU A 20 3.75 0.22 -7.63
N GLU A 21 3.23 -0.84 -8.26
CA GLU A 21 2.50 -1.93 -7.60
C GLU A 21 2.84 -3.27 -8.24
N GLY A 22 3.00 -4.30 -7.42
CA GLY A 22 3.20 -5.67 -7.88
C GLY A 22 1.88 -6.39 -8.15
N SER A 23 1.95 -7.47 -8.92
CA SER A 23 0.80 -8.33 -9.20
C SER A 23 0.26 -8.99 -7.93
N LEU A 24 -1.06 -9.07 -7.81
CA LEU A 24 -1.73 -9.68 -6.66
C LEU A 24 -2.96 -10.47 -7.13
N PRO A 25 -3.32 -11.59 -6.47
CA PRO A 25 -4.65 -12.15 -6.66
C PRO A 25 -5.68 -11.13 -6.17
N ALA A 26 -6.73 -10.92 -6.96
CA ALA A 26 -7.78 -9.94 -6.66
C ALA A 26 -9.17 -10.48 -6.97
N LEU A 27 -10.14 -10.13 -6.15
CA LEU A 27 -11.53 -10.47 -6.37
C LEU A 27 -12.23 -9.31 -7.06
N SER A 28 -13.13 -9.63 -7.99
CA SER A 28 -14.02 -8.65 -8.61
C SER A 28 -15.44 -9.20 -8.62
N SER A 29 -16.43 -8.34 -8.80
CA SER A 29 -17.82 -8.76 -8.89
C SER A 29 -18.51 -8.14 -10.09
N THR A 30 -19.40 -8.91 -10.69
CA THR A 30 -20.35 -8.43 -11.70
C THR A 30 -21.76 -8.75 -11.22
N VAL A 31 -22.71 -7.88 -11.55
CA VAL A 31 -24.13 -8.13 -11.25
C VAL A 31 -24.77 -8.74 -12.48
N ALA A 32 -25.28 -9.96 -12.35
CA ALA A 32 -26.07 -10.62 -13.39
C ALA A 32 -27.33 -11.23 -12.76
N ASN A 33 -28.50 -10.92 -13.32
CA ASN A 33 -29.81 -11.38 -12.82
C ASN A 33 -30.00 -11.12 -11.30
N ASP A 34 -29.69 -9.91 -10.85
CA ASP A 34 -29.75 -9.47 -9.44
C ASP A 34 -28.92 -10.32 -8.47
N ARG A 35 -27.91 -11.04 -8.99
CA ARG A 35 -26.96 -11.82 -8.19
C ARG A 35 -25.54 -11.34 -8.42
N LEU A 36 -24.79 -11.26 -7.32
CA LEU A 36 -23.36 -10.97 -7.34
C LEU A 36 -22.62 -12.20 -7.86
N ILE A 37 -22.00 -12.10 -9.04
CA ILE A 37 -21.08 -13.11 -9.57
C ILE A 37 -19.66 -12.68 -9.24
N LEU A 38 -19.00 -13.48 -8.40
CA LEU A 38 -17.60 -13.28 -8.04
C LEU A 38 -16.70 -13.77 -9.17
N GLN A 39 -15.77 -12.93 -9.60
CA GLN A 39 -14.76 -13.23 -10.60
C GLN A 39 -13.37 -13.13 -9.97
N ARG A 40 -12.68 -14.27 -9.97
CA ARG A 40 -11.27 -14.41 -9.60
C ARG A 40 -10.42 -13.82 -10.72
N ARG A 41 -9.46 -12.97 -10.37
CA ARG A 41 -8.50 -12.43 -11.33
C ARG A 41 -7.14 -12.22 -10.67
N VAL A 42 -6.17 -11.88 -11.50
CA VAL A 42 -4.86 -11.39 -11.05
C VAL A 42 -4.76 -9.96 -11.53
N ASP A 43 -4.50 -9.04 -10.61
CA ASP A 43 -4.16 -7.67 -10.97
C ASP A 43 -2.71 -7.66 -11.48
N HIS A 44 -2.49 -6.98 -12.60
CA HIS A 44 -1.18 -6.86 -13.25
C HIS A 44 -0.32 -5.80 -12.56
N PRO A 45 1.02 -5.89 -12.67
CA PRO A 45 1.89 -4.93 -12.01
C PRO A 45 1.77 -3.57 -12.67
N ILE A 46 1.70 -2.52 -11.86
CA ILE A 46 1.69 -1.14 -12.32
C ILE A 46 3.14 -0.69 -12.43
N ILE A 47 3.61 -0.51 -13.67
CA ILE A 47 4.97 -0.05 -13.98
C ILE A 47 4.86 1.20 -14.85
N GLU A 48 5.53 2.27 -14.43
CA GLU A 48 5.48 3.55 -15.15
C GLU A 48 6.87 4.14 -15.44
N SER A 49 7.00 4.71 -16.64
CA SER A 49 8.21 5.39 -17.07
C SER A 49 8.37 6.75 -16.40
N ARG A 50 9.60 7.10 -16.02
CA ARG A 50 9.99 8.44 -15.59
C ARG A 50 11.05 9.02 -16.48
N PHE A 51 10.98 10.34 -16.62
CA PHE A 51 11.85 11.13 -17.46
C PHE A 51 12.31 12.35 -16.68
N THR A 52 13.60 12.67 -16.71
CA THR A 52 14.15 13.90 -16.16
C THR A 52 15.10 14.50 -17.17
N LEU A 53 14.85 15.77 -17.50
CA LEU A 53 15.73 16.56 -18.35
C LEU A 53 16.64 17.41 -17.46
N ARG A 54 17.92 17.43 -17.78
CA ARG A 54 18.94 18.20 -17.06
C ARG A 54 19.93 18.83 -18.01
N SER A 55 20.63 19.86 -17.55
CA SER A 55 21.64 20.55 -18.34
C SER A 55 22.81 20.97 -17.47
N PHE A 56 24.01 20.79 -18.01
CA PHE A 56 25.26 21.06 -17.34
C PHE A 56 26.12 21.96 -18.20
N ARG A 57 26.89 22.83 -17.55
CA ARG A 57 27.98 23.56 -18.18
C ARG A 57 29.29 22.92 -17.77
N ASP A 58 30.11 22.62 -18.77
CA ASP A 58 31.48 22.15 -18.59
C ASP A 58 32.40 23.34 -18.31
N GLU A 59 33.01 23.37 -17.11
CA GLU A 59 33.93 24.44 -16.69
C GLU A 59 35.38 24.23 -17.22
N GLY A 60 35.62 23.17 -18.00
CA GLY A 60 36.92 22.88 -18.62
C GLY A 60 37.83 21.98 -17.76
N ILE A 61 39.08 21.82 -18.19
CA ILE A 61 40.02 20.84 -17.62
C ILE A 61 40.31 21.16 -16.14
N GLY A 62 39.80 20.30 -15.24
CA GLY A 62 39.98 20.41 -13.79
C GLY A 62 38.82 21.10 -13.05
N GLY A 63 37.80 21.59 -13.76
CA GLY A 63 36.53 22.08 -13.21
C GLY A 63 35.46 20.98 -13.21
N GLY A 64 34.53 21.04 -12.24
CA GLY A 64 33.38 20.14 -12.20
C GLY A 64 32.30 20.53 -13.22
N GLU A 65 31.28 19.69 -13.37
CA GLU A 65 30.07 20.03 -14.12
C GLU A 65 29.11 20.83 -13.24
N THR A 66 28.72 22.02 -13.68
CA THR A 66 27.79 22.88 -12.93
C THR A 66 26.39 22.80 -13.55
N ALA A 67 25.38 22.49 -12.74
CA ALA A 67 23.99 22.44 -13.18
C ALA A 67 23.49 23.84 -13.59
N VAL A 68 22.87 23.93 -14.77
CA VAL A 68 22.36 25.19 -15.33
C VAL A 68 20.88 25.05 -15.74
N PRO A 69 20.13 26.16 -15.85
CA PRO A 69 18.78 26.13 -16.41
C PRO A 69 18.77 25.50 -17.80
N ILE A 70 17.75 24.68 -18.05
CA ILE A 70 17.60 23.97 -19.32
C ILE A 70 17.19 24.97 -20.41
N PRO A 71 17.87 25.02 -21.56
CA PRO A 71 17.50 25.92 -22.64
C PRO A 71 16.08 25.64 -23.18
N PRO A 72 15.26 26.67 -23.47
CA PRO A 72 13.87 26.49 -23.89
C PRO A 72 13.68 25.60 -25.14
N GLU A 73 14.61 25.68 -26.09
CA GLU A 73 14.63 24.87 -27.30
C GLU A 73 14.84 23.38 -27.00
N VAL A 74 15.65 23.07 -25.99
CA VAL A 74 15.88 21.70 -25.51
C VAL A 74 14.65 21.19 -24.79
N VAL A 75 13.99 22.01 -23.95
CA VAL A 75 12.74 21.64 -23.27
C VAL A 75 11.67 21.24 -24.28
N ARG A 76 11.46 22.05 -25.32
CA ARG A 76 10.47 21.75 -26.37
C ARG A 76 10.81 20.46 -27.12
N ALA A 77 12.06 20.33 -27.58
CA ALA A 77 12.49 19.14 -28.33
C ALA A 77 12.38 17.85 -27.48
N ALA A 78 12.76 17.91 -26.20
CA ALA A 78 12.62 16.78 -25.29
C ALA A 78 11.15 16.44 -25.01
N GLY A 79 10.27 17.44 -24.90
CA GLY A 79 8.83 17.21 -24.72
C GLY A 79 8.18 16.50 -25.92
N GLU A 80 8.49 16.93 -27.14
CA GLU A 80 8.03 16.29 -28.38
C GLU A 80 8.56 14.85 -28.49
N TYR A 81 9.83 14.65 -28.14
CA TYR A 81 10.47 13.35 -28.14
C TYR A 81 9.84 12.38 -27.11
N VAL A 82 9.68 12.80 -25.86
CA VAL A 82 9.04 11.99 -24.81
C VAL A 82 7.59 11.65 -25.18
N SER A 83 6.86 12.58 -25.78
CA SER A 83 5.49 12.33 -26.25
C SER A 83 5.45 11.25 -27.33
N SER A 84 6.41 11.27 -28.25
CA SER A 84 6.55 10.26 -29.31
C SER A 84 6.94 8.88 -28.74
N VAL A 85 7.85 8.85 -27.76
CA VAL A 85 8.23 7.63 -27.03
C VAL A 85 7.01 7.02 -26.33
N ARG A 86 6.24 7.82 -25.58
CA ARG A 86 5.03 7.36 -24.89
C ARG A 86 4.00 6.78 -25.85
N ALA A 87 3.70 7.50 -26.95
CA ALA A 87 2.75 7.03 -27.95
C ALA A 87 3.18 5.69 -28.59
N ARG A 88 4.49 5.50 -28.84
CA ARG A 88 5.01 4.22 -29.35
C ARG A 88 4.91 3.10 -28.32
N ILE A 89 5.21 3.37 -27.05
CA ILE A 89 5.05 2.40 -25.96
C ILE A 89 3.59 1.97 -25.84
N GLU A 90 2.65 2.92 -25.82
CA GLU A 90 1.20 2.64 -25.78
C GLU A 90 0.74 1.80 -26.98
N HIS A 91 1.23 2.11 -28.18
CA HIS A 91 0.93 1.33 -29.38
C HIS A 91 1.49 -0.10 -29.31
N ALA A 92 2.74 -0.27 -28.86
CA ALA A 92 3.34 -1.59 -28.68
C ALA A 92 2.58 -2.41 -27.63
N GLN A 93 2.17 -1.78 -26.52
CA GLN A 93 1.43 -2.43 -25.44
C GLN A 93 0.01 -2.84 -25.85
N SER A 94 -0.70 -2.00 -26.61
CA SER A 94 -2.03 -2.33 -27.13
C SER A 94 -2.03 -3.44 -28.18
N THR A 95 -0.89 -3.68 -28.81
CA THR A 95 -0.71 -4.76 -29.81
C THR A 95 -0.17 -6.05 -29.18
N SER A 96 0.40 -5.96 -27.96
CA SER A 96 0.85 -7.12 -27.20
C SER A 96 -0.35 -7.80 -26.54
N LEU A 97 -0.53 -9.10 -26.78
CA LEU A 97 -1.36 -9.92 -25.89
C LEU A 97 -0.72 -9.93 -24.51
N ASP A 98 -1.53 -9.75 -23.47
CA ASP A 98 -1.05 -9.84 -22.09
C ASP A 98 -0.56 -11.28 -21.85
N THR A 99 0.75 -11.45 -21.70
CA THR A 99 1.39 -12.76 -21.58
C THR A 99 1.57 -13.24 -20.15
N SER A 100 1.02 -12.52 -19.15
CA SER A 100 1.14 -12.97 -17.76
C SER A 100 0.58 -14.39 -17.64
N THR A 101 1.42 -15.30 -17.17
CA THR A 101 1.05 -16.70 -16.94
C THR A 101 0.55 -16.93 -15.53
N LEU A 102 0.38 -15.84 -14.77
CA LEU A 102 -0.14 -15.86 -13.42
C LEU A 102 -1.59 -16.31 -13.40
N ARG A 103 -1.88 -17.12 -12.41
CA ARG A 103 -3.20 -17.67 -12.14
C ARG A 103 -3.53 -17.47 -10.68
N TRP A 104 -4.84 -17.38 -10.44
CA TRP A 104 -5.40 -17.46 -9.10
C TRP A 104 -4.92 -18.75 -8.41
N GLY A 105 -4.24 -18.61 -7.27
CA GLY A 105 -3.69 -19.74 -6.51
C GLY A 105 -2.22 -20.09 -6.78
N ASP A 106 -1.52 -19.36 -7.66
CA ASP A 106 -0.07 -19.49 -7.82
C ASP A 106 0.70 -19.15 -6.52
N THR A 107 1.95 -19.61 -6.41
CA THR A 107 2.79 -19.39 -5.22
C THR A 107 3.41 -17.99 -5.19
N ALA A 108 3.83 -17.52 -4.01
CA ALA A 108 4.44 -16.21 -3.84
C ALA A 108 5.66 -15.99 -4.76
N GLU A 109 6.49 -17.02 -4.93
CA GLU A 109 7.68 -16.96 -5.78
C GLU A 109 7.30 -16.70 -7.24
N LYS A 110 6.19 -17.27 -7.71
CA LYS A 110 5.74 -17.06 -9.09
C LYS A 110 5.23 -15.64 -9.31
N TYR A 111 4.53 -15.05 -8.34
CA TYR A 111 4.13 -13.64 -8.39
C TYR A 111 5.34 -12.69 -8.36
N GLN A 112 6.34 -12.97 -7.51
CA GLN A 112 7.58 -12.20 -7.45
C GLN A 112 8.36 -12.27 -8.78
N GLU A 113 8.46 -13.46 -9.37
CA GLU A 113 9.15 -13.67 -10.63
C GLU A 113 8.44 -12.99 -11.81
N ASP A 114 7.10 -13.05 -11.88
CA ASP A 114 6.33 -12.36 -12.91
C ASP A 114 6.52 -10.84 -12.82
N ASN A 115 6.51 -10.26 -11.61
CA ASN A 115 6.79 -8.83 -11.42
C ASN A 115 8.20 -8.45 -11.88
N ARG A 116 9.21 -9.26 -11.53
CA ARG A 116 10.59 -9.05 -11.94
C ARG A 116 10.71 -9.09 -13.46
N GLN A 117 10.08 -10.07 -14.10
CA GLN A 117 10.11 -10.22 -15.55
C GLN A 117 9.33 -9.10 -16.25
N ALA A 118 8.17 -8.71 -15.73
CA ALA A 118 7.39 -7.59 -16.24
C ALA A 118 8.18 -6.28 -16.18
N HIS A 119 8.88 -6.01 -15.06
CA HIS A 119 9.74 -4.84 -14.92
C HIS A 119 10.89 -4.83 -15.93
N ILE A 120 11.59 -5.95 -16.09
CA ILE A 120 12.64 -6.11 -17.11
C ILE A 120 12.09 -5.85 -18.51
N ASN A 121 10.95 -6.47 -18.86
CA ASN A 121 10.35 -6.33 -20.18
C ASN A 121 9.95 -4.87 -20.48
N LYS A 122 9.37 -4.16 -19.51
CA LYS A 122 9.01 -2.74 -19.66
C LYS A 122 10.26 -1.86 -19.81
N LEU A 123 11.31 -2.13 -19.03
CA LEU A 123 12.57 -1.40 -19.11
C LEU A 123 13.27 -1.61 -20.45
N THR A 124 13.31 -2.85 -20.96
CA THR A 124 13.84 -3.16 -22.29
C THR A 124 13.03 -2.45 -23.36
N LEU A 125 11.69 -2.51 -23.30
CA LEU A 125 10.81 -1.80 -24.23
C LEU A 125 11.07 -0.28 -24.21
N LEU A 126 11.24 0.33 -23.04
CA LEU A 126 11.58 1.75 -22.93
C LEU A 126 12.92 2.05 -23.61
N ALA A 127 13.95 1.25 -23.34
CA ALA A 127 15.27 1.42 -23.92
C ALA A 127 15.25 1.30 -25.45
N ASP A 128 14.54 0.29 -25.98
CA ASP A 128 14.40 0.05 -27.41
C ASP A 128 13.62 1.18 -28.08
N VAL A 129 12.48 1.60 -27.52
CA VAL A 129 11.68 2.70 -28.09
C VAL A 129 12.43 4.02 -28.03
N MET A 130 13.16 4.32 -26.94
CA MET A 130 14.02 5.50 -26.90
C MET A 130 15.21 5.41 -27.87
N HIS A 131 15.61 4.21 -28.30
CA HIS A 131 16.58 4.09 -29.37
C HIS A 131 15.97 4.34 -30.75
N ASP A 132 14.79 3.79 -30.99
CA ASP A 132 14.14 3.75 -32.31
C ASP A 132 13.35 5.01 -32.68
N VAL A 133 12.96 5.84 -31.70
CA VAL A 133 12.26 7.10 -31.99
C VAL A 133 13.21 8.08 -32.66
N TYR A 134 12.99 8.28 -33.95
CA TYR A 134 13.67 9.26 -34.77
C TYR A 134 12.94 10.61 -34.73
N THR A 135 13.70 11.69 -34.61
CA THR A 135 13.21 13.07 -34.80
C THR A 135 13.78 13.62 -36.11
N GLU A 136 12.98 14.36 -36.87
CA GLU A 136 13.41 14.95 -38.17
C GLU A 136 14.60 15.92 -38.03
N SER A 137 14.84 16.42 -36.82
CA SER A 137 15.97 17.27 -36.45
C SER A 137 16.99 16.54 -35.59
N VAL A 138 18.27 16.96 -35.67
CA VAL A 138 19.34 16.51 -34.76
C VAL A 138 18.92 16.87 -33.34
N ARG A 139 18.77 15.86 -32.48
CA ARG A 139 18.39 16.05 -31.07
C ARG A 139 19.41 16.94 -30.36
N PRO A 140 19.00 18.04 -29.71
CA PRO A 140 19.91 18.93 -28.97
C PRO A 140 20.27 18.39 -27.57
N PHE A 141 20.03 17.11 -27.31
CA PHE A 141 20.29 16.44 -26.05
C PHE A 141 20.70 14.98 -26.29
N ALA A 142 21.49 14.43 -25.36
CA ALA A 142 21.70 12.99 -25.25
C ALA A 142 20.58 12.37 -24.42
N TYR A 143 20.41 11.05 -24.48
CA TYR A 143 19.51 10.33 -23.58
C TYR A 143 20.19 9.12 -22.97
N ARG A 144 19.68 8.70 -21.80
CA ARG A 144 20.14 7.52 -21.09
C ARG A 144 18.97 6.85 -20.38
N VAL A 145 18.95 5.52 -20.39
CA VAL A 145 17.98 4.73 -19.63
C VAL A 145 18.71 4.02 -18.50
N HIS A 146 18.25 4.21 -17.26
CA HIS A 146 18.81 3.59 -16.08
C HIS A 146 18.09 2.29 -15.77
N SER A 147 18.84 1.27 -15.38
CA SER A 147 18.29 -0.03 -15.02
C SER A 147 17.62 -0.08 -13.65
N THR A 148 17.92 0.86 -12.76
CA THR A 148 17.36 0.93 -11.41
C THR A 148 16.95 2.36 -11.08
N VAL A 149 15.97 2.48 -10.18
CA VAL A 149 15.52 3.79 -9.68
C VAL A 149 16.64 4.46 -8.89
N ASN A 150 17.43 3.73 -8.11
CA ASN A 150 18.57 4.30 -7.36
C ASN A 150 19.59 4.93 -8.31
N ASN A 151 19.99 4.24 -9.37
CA ASN A 151 20.92 4.81 -10.36
C ASN A 151 20.34 6.04 -11.05
N PHE A 152 19.03 6.07 -11.27
CA PHE A 152 18.34 7.24 -11.83
C PHE A 152 18.35 8.42 -10.85
N LEU A 153 18.09 8.19 -9.56
CA LEU A 153 18.09 9.21 -8.51
C LEU A 153 19.51 9.73 -8.23
N ASP A 154 20.49 8.85 -8.16
CA ASP A 154 21.92 9.18 -7.98
C ASP A 154 22.43 10.03 -9.15
N ASP A 155 21.87 9.81 -10.36
CA ASP A 155 22.10 10.63 -11.54
C ASP A 155 21.15 11.84 -11.62
N GLY A 156 20.61 12.32 -10.49
CA GLY A 156 19.82 13.55 -10.43
C GLY A 156 18.40 13.47 -11.03
N GLY A 157 17.91 12.25 -11.25
CA GLY A 157 16.53 11.97 -11.61
C GLY A 157 15.54 12.44 -10.54
N LYS A 158 14.34 12.82 -10.97
CA LYS A 158 13.29 13.34 -10.09
C LYS A 158 12.04 12.48 -10.18
N LEU A 159 11.46 12.21 -9.00
CA LEU A 159 10.13 11.62 -8.86
C LEU A 159 9.10 12.74 -8.69
N ASN A 160 7.87 12.50 -9.15
CA ASN A 160 6.81 13.50 -9.10
C ASN A 160 6.18 13.68 -7.70
N GLY A 161 6.44 12.75 -6.77
CA GLY A 161 5.91 12.80 -5.41
C GLY A 161 5.97 11.45 -4.67
N PRO A 162 5.31 11.35 -3.50
CA PRO A 162 5.24 10.11 -2.72
C PRO A 162 4.61 8.94 -3.48
N ASP A 163 3.59 9.21 -4.31
CA ASP A 163 2.88 8.21 -5.14
C ASP A 163 3.76 7.60 -6.23
N ASP A 164 4.92 8.21 -6.46
CA ASP A 164 5.88 7.86 -7.49
C ASP A 164 7.09 7.10 -6.94
N ARG A 165 7.07 6.78 -5.65
CA ARG A 165 8.13 5.99 -5.04
C ARG A 165 8.03 4.54 -5.54
N PRO A 166 9.17 3.89 -5.81
CA PRO A 166 9.17 2.47 -6.11
C PRO A 166 8.54 1.71 -4.95
N MET A 167 7.77 0.66 -5.29
CA MET A 167 7.23 -0.26 -4.30
C MET A 167 8.38 -0.82 -3.45
N ASP A 168 8.20 -0.74 -2.13
CA ASP A 168 9.14 -1.34 -1.20
C ASP A 168 9.01 -2.88 -1.23
N PRO A 169 10.10 -3.63 -1.40
CA PRO A 169 10.04 -5.09 -1.52
C PRO A 169 9.40 -5.78 -0.31
N MET A 170 9.69 -5.32 0.92
CA MET A 170 9.12 -5.91 2.13
C MET A 170 7.61 -5.61 2.22
N GLN A 171 7.20 -4.38 1.89
CA GLN A 171 5.77 -4.04 1.82
C GLN A 171 5.05 -4.87 0.76
N TYR A 172 5.69 -5.18 -0.37
CA TYR A 172 5.12 -6.05 -1.37
C TYR A 172 4.99 -7.49 -0.88
N GLU A 173 6.02 -8.03 -0.22
CA GLU A 173 5.97 -9.37 0.38
C GLU A 173 4.82 -9.51 1.37
N ASP A 174 4.66 -8.55 2.28
CA ASP A 174 3.57 -8.53 3.25
C ASP A 174 2.19 -8.47 2.57
N LYS A 175 2.04 -7.62 1.55
CA LYS A 175 0.80 -7.52 0.75
C LYS A 175 0.50 -8.81 0.00
N LEU A 176 1.52 -9.43 -0.59
CA LEU A 176 1.39 -10.67 -1.32
C LEU A 176 1.01 -11.84 -0.40
N GLU A 177 1.63 -11.93 0.78
CA GLU A 177 1.27 -12.92 1.81
C GLU A 177 -0.22 -12.81 2.17
N ARG A 178 -0.67 -11.59 2.49
CA ARG A 178 -2.08 -11.29 2.78
C ARG A 178 -3.00 -11.67 1.62
N ALA A 179 -2.68 -11.22 0.41
CA ALA A 179 -3.51 -11.47 -0.77
C ALA A 179 -3.62 -12.98 -1.08
N LEU A 180 -2.55 -13.74 -0.93
CA LEU A 180 -2.55 -15.20 -1.12
C LEU A 180 -3.35 -15.91 -0.03
N ALA A 181 -3.20 -15.52 1.24
CA ALA A 181 -4.00 -16.06 2.34
C ALA A 181 -5.50 -15.77 2.12
N SER A 182 -5.82 -14.55 1.69
CA SER A 182 -7.19 -14.15 1.32
C SER A 182 -7.74 -14.98 0.16
N ALA A 183 -6.95 -15.17 -0.91
CA ALA A 183 -7.36 -15.97 -2.06
C ALA A 183 -7.67 -17.43 -1.66
N ARG A 184 -6.83 -18.02 -0.79
CA ARG A 184 -7.09 -19.35 -0.22
C ARG A 184 -8.35 -19.36 0.64
N GLY A 185 -8.54 -18.36 1.49
CA GLY A 185 -9.73 -18.22 2.31
C GLY A 185 -11.02 -18.17 1.49
N VAL A 186 -11.02 -17.42 0.39
CA VAL A 186 -12.15 -17.40 -0.56
C VAL A 186 -12.42 -18.79 -1.15
N GLU A 187 -11.38 -19.52 -1.58
CA GLU A 187 -11.56 -20.88 -2.11
C GLU A 187 -12.11 -21.84 -1.07
N GLU A 188 -11.61 -21.78 0.16
CA GLU A 188 -12.10 -22.60 1.27
C GLU A 188 -13.59 -22.37 1.50
N LEU A 189 -14.03 -21.12 1.60
CA LEU A 189 -15.46 -20.80 1.75
C LEU A 189 -16.30 -21.26 0.55
N CYS A 190 -15.79 -21.10 -0.67
CA CYS A 190 -16.49 -21.55 -1.87
C CYS A 190 -16.61 -23.08 -1.96
N SER A 191 -15.62 -23.81 -1.44
CA SER A 191 -15.59 -25.28 -1.46
C SER A 191 -16.56 -25.93 -0.45
N GLU A 192 -16.94 -25.20 0.60
CA GLU A 192 -17.82 -25.71 1.66
C GLU A 192 -19.26 -25.94 1.20
N SER A 193 -19.94 -26.85 1.91
CA SER A 193 -21.34 -27.18 1.64
C SER A 193 -22.29 -26.00 1.94
N LYS A 194 -23.42 -25.93 1.24
CA LYS A 194 -24.48 -24.90 1.46
C LYS A 194 -25.14 -24.97 2.85
N ASN A 195 -24.99 -26.09 3.55
CA ASN A 195 -25.55 -26.28 4.90
C ASN A 195 -24.59 -25.76 5.99
N THR A 196 -23.39 -25.33 5.62
CA THR A 196 -22.40 -24.75 6.53
C THR A 196 -22.55 -23.24 6.53
N ILE A 197 -22.50 -22.63 7.72
CA ILE A 197 -22.46 -21.18 7.85
C ILE A 197 -21.05 -20.73 7.48
N LYS A 198 -20.92 -20.00 6.38
CA LYS A 198 -19.66 -19.50 5.83
C LYS A 198 -19.48 -18.05 6.23
N LEU A 199 -18.41 -17.76 6.96
CA LEU A 199 -18.10 -16.43 7.46
C LEU A 199 -16.81 -15.93 6.81
N ALA A 200 -16.93 -14.88 5.99
CA ALA A 200 -15.78 -14.10 5.58
C ALA A 200 -15.56 -12.99 6.61
N PHE A 201 -14.32 -12.74 7.01
CA PHE A 201 -14.01 -11.62 7.87
C PHE A 201 -12.68 -10.97 7.50
N THR A 202 -12.54 -9.69 7.85
CA THR A 202 -11.30 -8.93 7.69
C THR A 202 -10.94 -8.27 9.02
N THR A 203 -9.65 -8.03 9.20
CA THR A 203 -9.11 -7.19 10.26
C THR A 203 -8.73 -5.83 9.72
N GLY A 204 -8.69 -4.81 10.58
CA GLY A 204 -8.18 -3.49 10.25
C GLY A 204 -7.75 -2.74 11.50
N ILE A 205 -7.29 -1.51 11.29
CA ILE A 205 -6.96 -0.55 12.35
C ILE A 205 -7.93 0.61 12.23
N ASN A 206 -8.84 0.77 13.20
CA ASN A 206 -9.78 1.90 13.21
C ASN A 206 -9.16 3.16 13.80
N GLN A 207 -8.17 3.00 14.70
CA GLN A 207 -7.37 4.10 15.22
C GLN A 207 -5.89 3.68 15.15
N PRO A 208 -5.05 4.32 14.33
CA PRO A 208 -3.63 3.99 14.27
C PRO A 208 -2.87 4.38 15.53
N THR A 209 -1.58 4.07 15.54
CA THR A 209 -0.65 4.63 16.52
C THR A 209 -0.76 6.14 16.49
N ARG A 210 -1.07 6.75 17.64
CA ARG A 210 -1.33 8.19 17.74
C ARG A 210 -0.39 8.84 18.72
N LEU A 211 -0.01 10.07 18.42
CA LEU A 211 0.69 10.95 19.34
C LEU A 211 -0.32 11.88 20.00
N ALA A 212 -0.23 12.06 21.31
CA ALA A 212 -1.13 12.94 22.04
C ALA A 212 -0.46 13.61 23.22
N ARG A 213 -0.98 14.77 23.62
CA ARG A 213 -0.62 15.37 24.91
C ARG A 213 -1.34 14.64 26.05
N SER A 214 -0.63 14.32 27.11
CA SER A 214 -1.17 13.79 28.37
C SER A 214 -2.20 14.79 28.92
N LEU A 215 -3.42 14.32 29.18
CA LEU A 215 -4.35 15.07 30.00
C LEU A 215 -3.80 15.15 31.44
N PRO A 216 -4.01 16.25 32.19
CA PRO A 216 -3.47 16.42 33.54
C PRO A 216 -3.85 15.36 34.59
N SER A 217 -4.63 14.31 34.28
CA SER A 217 -5.04 13.31 35.27
C SER A 217 -5.27 11.87 34.79
N SER A 218 -4.83 11.44 33.60
CA SER A 218 -5.07 10.05 33.15
C SER A 218 -3.82 9.19 33.28
N ALA A 219 -3.62 8.58 34.45
CA ALA A 219 -2.54 7.65 34.77
C ALA A 219 -2.79 6.20 34.24
N ASP A 220 -3.49 6.04 33.12
CA ASP A 220 -3.83 4.73 32.53
C ASP A 220 -3.28 4.55 31.10
N GLY A 221 -2.28 5.35 30.70
CA GLY A 221 -1.63 5.22 29.40
C GLY A 221 -0.63 4.07 29.36
N HIS A 222 -0.99 2.94 28.74
CA HIS A 222 -0.01 1.93 28.31
C HIS A 222 0.78 2.47 27.10
N GLY A 223 1.79 3.31 27.37
CA GLY A 223 2.71 3.88 26.37
C GLY A 223 3.82 4.70 27.03
N GLY A 224 5.00 4.75 26.40
CA GLY A 224 6.15 5.50 26.93
C GLY A 224 5.86 7.00 26.99
N GLU A 225 5.73 7.55 28.19
CA GLU A 225 5.51 8.98 28.41
C GLU A 225 6.82 9.77 28.24
N VAL A 226 6.76 10.89 27.52
CA VAL A 226 7.86 11.85 27.43
C VAL A 226 7.31 13.25 27.62
N ASN A 227 7.63 13.89 28.75
CA ASN A 227 7.33 15.31 29.03
C ASN A 227 5.85 15.72 28.81
N GLY A 228 4.89 14.92 29.28
CA GLY A 228 3.46 15.20 29.09
C GLY A 228 2.95 14.88 27.68
N TRP A 229 3.67 14.04 26.93
CA TRP A 229 3.23 13.45 25.66
C TRP A 229 3.22 11.94 25.77
N ASN A 230 2.19 11.34 25.16
CA ASN A 230 1.95 9.91 25.16
C ASN A 230 1.77 9.38 23.74
N VAL A 231 2.14 8.12 23.56
CA VAL A 231 1.78 7.36 22.36
C VAL A 231 0.67 6.36 22.71
N TYR A 232 -0.43 6.49 21.99
CA TYR A 232 -1.53 5.53 22.06
C TYR A 232 -1.29 4.43 21.03
N ILE A 233 -1.31 3.19 21.50
CA ILE A 233 -1.24 2.00 20.65
C ILE A 233 -2.44 1.95 19.67
N PRO A 234 -2.29 1.28 18.52
CA PRO A 234 -3.39 1.08 17.59
C PRO A 234 -4.59 0.39 18.23
N GLN A 235 -5.78 0.71 17.73
CA GLN A 235 -7.02 -0.03 18.01
C GLN A 235 -7.39 -0.87 16.79
N ALA A 236 -7.55 -2.17 17.03
CA ALA A 236 -7.95 -3.12 16.02
C ALA A 236 -9.47 -3.05 15.78
N SER A 237 -9.87 -3.39 14.56
CA SER A 237 -11.27 -3.61 14.18
C SER A 237 -11.43 -4.94 13.45
N VAL A 238 -12.61 -5.55 13.58
CA VAL A 238 -13.00 -6.76 12.86
C VAL A 238 -14.32 -6.49 12.17
N SER A 239 -14.40 -6.87 10.90
CA SER A 239 -15.65 -6.88 10.14
C SER A 239 -15.90 -8.28 9.62
N CYS A 240 -17.08 -8.84 9.92
CA CYS A 240 -17.51 -10.16 9.47
C CYS A 240 -18.79 -10.09 8.62
N ARG A 241 -18.88 -10.99 7.64
CA ARG A 241 -20.03 -11.18 6.75
C ARG A 241 -20.34 -12.66 6.60
N VAL A 242 -21.63 -13.00 6.63
CA VAL A 242 -22.14 -14.31 6.21
C VAL A 242 -22.26 -14.36 4.68
N MET A 243 -21.75 -15.41 4.05
CA MET A 243 -21.80 -15.57 2.59
C MET A 243 -23.22 -15.81 2.08
N ASP A 244 -23.53 -15.34 0.88
CA ASP A 244 -24.89 -15.32 0.32
C ASP A 244 -25.49 -16.70 0.05
N ASP A 245 -24.66 -17.75 -0.04
CA ASP A 245 -25.08 -19.13 -0.27
C ASP A 245 -25.35 -19.92 1.02
N CYS A 246 -25.36 -19.23 2.17
CA CYS A 246 -25.72 -19.80 3.47
C CYS A 246 -27.24 -19.96 3.65
N PRO A 247 -27.69 -20.72 4.67
CA PRO A 247 -29.11 -20.90 4.96
C PRO A 247 -29.85 -19.58 5.22
N GLU A 248 -31.01 -19.33 4.61
CA GLU A 248 -31.71 -18.02 4.69
C GLU A 248 -31.97 -17.50 6.11
N TRP A 249 -32.13 -18.40 7.09
CA TRP A 249 -32.43 -18.02 8.47
C TRP A 249 -31.30 -17.20 9.11
N ILE A 250 -30.02 -17.48 8.76
CA ILE A 250 -28.87 -16.77 9.35
C ILE A 250 -28.81 -15.32 8.88
N HIS A 251 -29.24 -15.06 7.64
CA HIS A 251 -29.29 -13.72 7.08
C HIS A 251 -30.36 -12.85 7.78
N LYS A 252 -31.42 -13.48 8.31
CA LYS A 252 -32.49 -12.79 9.06
C LYS A 252 -32.14 -12.61 10.54
N ASN A 253 -31.13 -13.33 11.06
CA ASN A 253 -30.75 -13.30 12.46
C ASN A 253 -29.63 -12.28 12.75
N LYS A 254 -30.03 -11.03 13.05
CA LYS A 254 -29.09 -9.95 13.43
C LYS A 254 -28.29 -10.27 14.69
N SER A 255 -28.88 -10.99 15.65
CA SER A 255 -28.18 -11.32 16.89
C SER A 255 -27.01 -12.27 16.64
N ALA A 256 -27.18 -13.25 15.74
CA ALA A 256 -26.11 -14.16 15.36
C ALA A 256 -24.93 -13.41 14.70
N GLN A 257 -25.22 -12.45 13.81
CA GLN A 257 -24.18 -11.64 13.16
C GLN A 257 -23.38 -10.79 14.16
N ILE A 258 -24.03 -10.22 15.16
CA ILE A 258 -23.35 -9.49 16.25
C ILE A 258 -22.49 -10.45 17.08
N SER A 259 -23.01 -11.63 17.40
CA SER A 259 -22.28 -12.65 18.15
C SER A 259 -21.03 -13.12 17.42
N TYR A 260 -21.08 -13.31 16.10
CA TYR A 260 -19.89 -13.67 15.31
C TYR A 260 -18.82 -12.59 15.36
N ASN A 261 -19.18 -11.32 15.15
CA ASN A 261 -18.21 -10.21 15.24
C ASN A 261 -17.54 -10.18 16.63
N ARG A 262 -18.30 -10.37 17.71
CA ARG A 262 -17.74 -10.46 19.07
C ARG A 262 -16.82 -11.67 19.23
N ALA A 263 -17.21 -12.84 18.73
CA ALA A 263 -16.41 -14.05 18.81
C ALA A 263 -15.05 -13.89 18.10
N PHE A 264 -15.04 -13.35 16.87
CA PHE A 264 -13.79 -13.05 16.17
C PHE A 264 -12.92 -12.05 16.92
N PHE A 265 -13.52 -10.98 17.45
CA PHE A 265 -12.78 -9.98 18.20
C PHE A 265 -12.17 -10.58 19.47
N SER A 266 -12.94 -11.37 20.24
CA SER A 266 -12.44 -12.05 21.45
C SER A 266 -11.35 -13.09 21.16
N ALA A 267 -11.50 -13.88 20.09
CA ALA A 267 -10.49 -14.84 19.66
C ALA A 267 -9.21 -14.14 19.20
N LEU A 268 -9.33 -13.01 18.48
CA LEU A 268 -8.18 -12.19 18.11
C LEU A 268 -7.46 -11.65 19.34
N GLU A 269 -8.18 -11.06 20.31
CA GLU A 269 -7.59 -10.56 21.56
C GLU A 269 -6.88 -11.65 22.37
N ALA A 270 -7.43 -12.87 22.40
CA ALA A 270 -6.81 -14.02 23.08
C ALA A 270 -5.51 -14.46 22.37
N ALA A 271 -5.43 -14.31 21.06
CA ALA A 271 -4.27 -14.67 20.25
C ALA A 271 -3.12 -13.63 20.29
N VAL A 272 -3.36 -12.43 20.83
CA VAL A 272 -2.40 -11.30 20.83
C VAL A 272 -1.54 -11.28 22.10
N PRO A 273 -0.20 -11.42 22.00
CA PRO A 273 0.69 -11.06 23.08
C PRO A 273 0.60 -9.55 23.32
N ARG A 274 0.25 -9.14 24.55
CA ARG A 274 0.04 -7.74 24.94
C ARG A 274 1.33 -6.90 25.08
N GLU A 275 2.46 -7.40 24.61
CA GLU A 275 3.75 -6.73 24.78
C GLU A 275 4.15 -6.02 23.48
N GLN A 276 3.69 -4.79 23.33
CA GLN A 276 4.32 -3.84 22.41
C GLN A 276 4.67 -2.59 23.22
N THR A 277 5.96 -2.40 23.44
CA THR A 277 6.48 -1.19 24.09
C THR A 277 7.05 -0.31 22.98
N PHE A 278 6.23 0.62 22.50
CA PHE A 278 6.69 1.68 21.62
C PHE A 278 7.76 2.51 22.35
N ARG A 279 8.96 2.59 21.78
CA ARG A 279 10.06 3.38 22.35
C ARG A 279 9.93 4.83 21.90
N PHE A 280 9.12 5.59 22.62
CA PHE A 280 8.96 7.01 22.38
C PHE A 280 10.14 7.82 22.93
N GLY A 281 10.67 8.73 22.13
CA GLY A 281 11.74 9.63 22.53
C GLY A 281 11.86 10.84 21.61
N ARG A 282 12.77 11.75 21.94
CA ARG A 282 13.00 12.99 21.17
C ARG A 282 13.39 12.75 19.71
N MET A 283 14.06 11.63 19.44
CA MET A 283 14.54 11.26 18.10
C MET A 283 13.51 10.44 17.31
N THR A 284 12.34 10.16 17.89
CA THR A 284 11.28 9.46 17.17
C THR A 284 10.82 10.31 15.99
N THR A 285 10.70 9.66 14.83
CA THR A 285 10.29 10.22 13.54
C THR A 285 8.89 9.74 13.19
N ALA A 286 8.18 10.42 12.28
CA ALA A 286 6.89 9.88 11.81
C ALA A 286 7.02 8.55 11.07
N GLU A 287 8.22 8.23 10.54
CA GLU A 287 8.46 6.92 9.94
C GLU A 287 8.43 5.81 11.00
N ASP A 288 8.89 6.06 12.22
CA ASP A 288 8.81 5.08 13.31
C ASP A 288 7.33 4.74 13.63
N PHE A 289 6.46 5.77 13.72
CA PHE A 289 5.02 5.56 13.90
C PHE A 289 4.36 4.78 12.75
N MET A 290 4.80 5.03 11.50
CA MET A 290 4.34 4.28 10.33
C MET A 290 4.74 2.80 10.44
N VAL A 291 6.01 2.54 10.76
CA VAL A 291 6.55 1.19 10.90
C VAL A 291 5.82 0.43 12.01
N ASP A 292 5.56 1.07 13.14
CA ASP A 292 4.85 0.42 14.25
C ASP A 292 3.39 0.11 13.92
N THR A 293 2.69 1.05 13.27
CA THR A 293 1.30 0.81 12.83
C THR A 293 1.24 -0.32 11.80
N ASN A 294 2.15 -0.34 10.83
CA ASN A 294 2.21 -1.42 9.82
C ASN A 294 2.56 -2.77 10.44
N THR A 295 3.50 -2.78 11.39
CA THR A 295 3.92 -3.99 12.11
C THR A 295 2.75 -4.56 12.91
N ASP A 296 2.01 -3.72 13.62
CA ASP A 296 0.82 -4.14 14.35
C ASP A 296 -0.27 -4.68 13.42
N GLU A 297 -0.57 -3.97 12.33
CA GLU A 297 -1.55 -4.43 11.34
C GLU A 297 -1.18 -5.80 10.76
N HIS A 298 0.09 -5.99 10.42
CA HIS A 298 0.57 -7.24 9.87
C HIS A 298 0.55 -8.38 10.90
N ARG A 299 0.83 -8.08 12.17
CA ARG A 299 0.68 -9.02 13.28
C ARG A 299 -0.79 -9.44 13.48
N LEU A 300 -1.72 -8.47 13.46
CA LEU A 300 -3.16 -8.73 13.56
C LEU A 300 -3.64 -9.62 12.41
N PHE A 301 -3.19 -9.34 11.19
CA PHE A 301 -3.43 -10.23 10.05
C PHE A 301 -2.93 -11.66 10.33
N LYS A 302 -1.67 -11.84 10.74
CA LYS A 302 -1.10 -13.18 10.97
C LYS A 302 -1.88 -13.95 12.03
N GLN A 303 -2.30 -13.28 13.10
CA GLN A 303 -3.14 -13.89 14.13
C GLN A 303 -4.52 -14.23 13.59
N ALA A 304 -5.14 -13.33 12.84
CA ALA A 304 -6.46 -13.53 12.28
C ALA A 304 -6.47 -14.70 11.28
N ALA A 305 -5.57 -14.68 10.30
CA ALA A 305 -5.51 -15.63 9.21
C ALA A 305 -5.07 -17.04 9.64
N TYR A 306 -4.24 -17.17 10.68
CA TYR A 306 -3.64 -18.45 11.06
C TYR A 306 -3.97 -18.94 12.48
N LYS A 307 -4.71 -18.18 13.29
CA LYS A 307 -5.16 -18.61 14.64
C LYS A 307 -6.65 -18.37 14.86
N THR A 308 -7.11 -17.13 14.69
CA THR A 308 -8.52 -16.77 14.92
C THR A 308 -9.45 -17.53 13.97
N VAL A 309 -9.03 -17.76 12.72
CA VAL A 309 -9.75 -18.63 11.77
C VAL A 309 -10.02 -20.00 12.39
N ASP A 310 -9.04 -20.63 13.02
CA ASP A 310 -9.18 -21.98 13.58
C ASP A 310 -10.03 -21.98 14.86
N GLU A 311 -9.86 -20.98 15.73
CA GLU A 311 -10.66 -20.86 16.96
C GLU A 311 -12.15 -20.63 16.67
N VAL A 312 -12.47 -19.90 15.60
CA VAL A 312 -13.85 -19.58 15.21
C VAL A 312 -14.43 -20.60 14.21
N SER A 313 -13.57 -21.28 13.43
CA SER A 313 -13.99 -22.39 12.57
C SER A 313 -14.29 -23.62 13.44
N VAL A 314 -15.57 -23.80 13.79
CA VAL A 314 -16.11 -24.90 14.61
C VAL A 314 -15.45 -24.95 16.00
N LEU A 315 -15.85 -24.14 16.99
CA LEU A 315 -16.89 -24.45 18.01
C LEU A 315 -17.36 -25.93 18.16
N ASN A 316 -16.52 -26.92 17.83
CA ASN A 316 -16.59 -28.33 18.20
C ASN A 316 -15.50 -29.11 17.43
N ASP A 317 -14.51 -29.66 18.15
CA ASP A 317 -14.40 -31.13 18.11
C ASP A 317 -13.82 -31.71 19.41
N GLU A 318 -14.50 -32.75 19.88
CA GLU A 318 -14.13 -33.73 20.93
C GLU A 318 -14.14 -33.30 22.42
N GLY A 319 -15.35 -33.16 22.99
CA GLY A 319 -15.49 -32.96 24.44
C GLY A 319 -16.87 -33.12 25.07
N ASN A 320 -17.72 -34.01 24.57
CA ASN A 320 -18.88 -34.56 25.32
C ASN A 320 -19.77 -33.54 26.07
N SER A 321 -20.27 -32.50 25.40
CA SER A 321 -21.37 -31.69 25.91
C SER A 321 -22.36 -31.38 24.80
N GLU A 322 -23.65 -31.38 25.13
CA GLU A 322 -24.73 -30.82 24.32
C GLU A 322 -24.61 -29.29 24.14
N GLU A 323 -23.41 -28.72 24.29
CA GLU A 323 -23.06 -27.30 24.34
C GLU A 323 -21.98 -26.99 23.30
N GLY A 324 -22.20 -27.36 22.04
CA GLY A 324 -21.25 -27.11 20.94
C GLY A 324 -21.91 -26.58 19.67
N PHE A 325 -23.10 -26.02 19.84
CA PHE A 325 -23.97 -25.60 18.77
C PHE A 325 -24.32 -24.14 19.00
N VAL A 326 -23.96 -23.27 18.06
CA VAL A 326 -24.78 -22.07 17.86
C VAL A 326 -25.98 -22.54 17.04
N ASP A 327 -27.03 -22.99 17.73
CA ASP A 327 -28.29 -23.51 17.18
C ASP A 327 -28.21 -24.79 16.30
N GLY A 328 -27.09 -25.51 16.23
CA GLY A 328 -27.04 -26.82 15.55
C GLY A 328 -26.11 -26.89 14.34
N HIS A 329 -25.39 -25.81 14.02
CA HIS A 329 -24.86 -25.59 12.68
C HIS A 329 -23.32 -25.50 12.61
N ARG A 330 -22.74 -26.18 11.61
CA ARG A 330 -21.29 -26.12 11.29
C ARG A 330 -20.94 -24.72 10.77
N VAL A 331 -19.84 -24.15 11.26
CA VAL A 331 -19.35 -22.82 10.86
C VAL A 331 -17.95 -22.95 10.26
N LYS A 332 -17.72 -22.38 9.09
CA LYS A 332 -16.38 -22.20 8.50
C LYS A 332 -16.11 -20.72 8.39
N ALA A 333 -15.00 -20.28 8.98
CA ALA A 333 -14.51 -18.93 8.84
C ALA A 333 -13.33 -18.87 7.87
N ALA A 334 -13.15 -17.75 7.21
CA ALA A 334 -11.91 -17.43 6.52
C ALA A 334 -11.61 -15.93 6.64
N TRP A 335 -10.34 -15.63 6.91
CA TRP A 335 -9.85 -14.28 6.80
C TRP A 335 -9.69 -13.93 5.32
N VAL A 336 -10.11 -12.72 4.96
CA VAL A 336 -9.95 -12.15 3.63
C VAL A 336 -9.42 -10.73 3.77
N ASP A 337 -8.55 -10.35 2.84
CA ASP A 337 -7.98 -9.01 2.78
C ASP A 337 -9.10 -7.98 2.57
N ALA A 338 -8.90 -6.77 3.10
CA ALA A 338 -9.90 -5.70 3.07
C ALA A 338 -10.42 -5.40 1.65
N SER A 339 -9.56 -5.51 0.63
CA SER A 339 -9.94 -5.32 -0.78
C SER A 339 -10.95 -6.38 -1.25
N MET A 340 -10.64 -7.67 -1.03
CA MET A 340 -11.53 -8.78 -1.38
C MET A 340 -12.79 -8.79 -0.51
N PHE A 341 -12.67 -8.49 0.79
CA PHE A 341 -13.81 -8.36 1.70
C PHE A 341 -14.76 -7.24 1.25
N GLY A 342 -14.23 -6.13 0.74
CA GLY A 342 -15.00 -5.06 0.14
C GLY A 342 -15.89 -5.56 -0.99
N VAL A 343 -15.32 -6.36 -1.91
CA VAL A 343 -16.04 -6.97 -3.04
C VAL A 343 -17.10 -7.96 -2.57
N LEU A 344 -16.76 -8.84 -1.62
CA LEU A 344 -17.73 -9.74 -0.98
C LEU A 344 -18.87 -8.97 -0.30
N SER A 345 -18.55 -7.78 0.23
CA SER A 345 -19.50 -6.92 0.91
C SER A 345 -20.32 -6.02 -0.02
N GLY A 346 -20.07 -6.04 -1.33
CA GLY A 346 -20.69 -5.12 -2.29
C GLY A 346 -20.24 -3.66 -2.13
N ARG A 347 -19.10 -3.43 -1.47
CA ARG A 347 -18.48 -2.11 -1.32
C ARG A 347 -17.61 -1.81 -2.54
N PRO A 348 -17.50 -0.53 -2.96
CA PRO A 348 -16.57 -0.16 -4.01
C PRO A 348 -15.13 -0.45 -3.56
N LEU A 349 -14.30 -0.91 -4.50
CA LEU A 349 -12.86 -1.02 -4.30
C LEU A 349 -12.28 0.39 -4.14
N ARG A 350 -11.45 0.58 -3.10
CA ARG A 350 -10.68 1.80 -2.92
C ARG A 350 -9.45 1.72 -3.82
N ASP A 351 -9.15 2.81 -4.51
CA ASP A 351 -8.01 2.86 -5.41
C ASP A 351 -6.70 3.14 -4.65
N ARG A 352 -5.59 2.98 -5.36
CA ARG A 352 -4.24 3.25 -4.86
C ARG A 352 -4.07 4.69 -4.34
N GLN A 353 -4.65 5.66 -5.04
CA GLN A 353 -4.52 7.08 -4.71
C GLN A 353 -5.15 7.39 -3.35
N TRP A 354 -6.28 6.76 -3.04
CA TRP A 354 -6.92 6.85 -1.74
C TRP A 354 -5.99 6.38 -0.61
N HIS A 355 -5.37 5.19 -0.76
CA HIS A 355 -4.47 4.63 0.24
C HIS A 355 -3.22 5.50 0.44
N SER A 356 -2.64 6.00 -0.65
CA SER A 356 -1.45 6.85 -0.58
C SER A 356 -1.74 8.20 0.08
N THR A 357 -2.88 8.80 -0.25
CA THR A 357 -3.32 10.08 0.32
C THR A 357 -3.47 9.97 1.84
N ILE A 358 -4.21 8.97 2.32
CA ILE A 358 -4.41 8.77 3.77
C ILE A 358 -3.10 8.52 4.50
N ARG A 359 -2.21 7.71 3.92
CA ARG A 359 -0.89 7.44 4.51
C ARG A 359 -0.05 8.71 4.59
N SER A 360 -0.08 9.53 3.54
CA SER A 360 0.63 10.82 3.50
C SER A 360 0.05 11.82 4.50
N GLU A 361 -1.27 11.91 4.62
CA GLU A 361 -1.95 12.78 5.59
C GLU A 361 -1.65 12.37 7.03
N TYR A 362 -1.72 11.06 7.32
CA TYR A 362 -1.38 10.50 8.62
C TYR A 362 0.07 10.81 8.99
N LYS A 363 1.03 10.54 8.09
CA LYS A 363 2.46 10.83 8.31
C LYS A 363 2.68 12.31 8.59
N LYS A 364 2.10 13.19 7.77
CA LYS A 364 2.19 14.64 7.95
C LYS A 364 1.61 15.08 9.28
N SER A 365 0.50 14.49 9.72
CA SER A 365 -0.05 14.80 11.04
C SER A 365 0.87 14.35 12.16
N ILE A 366 1.54 13.20 12.06
CA ILE A 366 2.49 12.77 13.10
C ILE A 366 3.72 13.68 13.10
N ASP A 367 4.27 14.01 11.94
CA ASP A 367 5.41 14.94 11.82
C ASP A 367 5.11 16.28 12.50
N GLU A 368 3.94 16.86 12.24
CA GLU A 368 3.45 18.07 12.91
C GLU A 368 3.44 17.93 14.45
N GLY A 369 2.89 16.82 14.97
CA GLY A 369 2.83 16.61 16.42
C GLY A 369 4.20 16.44 17.05
N LEU A 370 5.13 15.77 16.37
CA LEU A 370 6.51 15.58 16.83
C LEU A 370 7.30 16.89 16.83
N ASP A 371 7.08 17.76 15.84
CA ASP A 371 7.69 19.09 15.80
C ASP A 371 7.24 19.96 16.98
N ILE A 372 5.94 19.94 17.28
CA ILE A 372 5.38 20.66 18.43
C ILE A 372 5.96 20.11 19.74
N MET A 373 5.97 18.78 19.90
CA MET A 373 6.58 18.15 21.08
C MET A 373 8.04 18.59 21.25
N ARG A 374 8.85 18.56 20.19
CA ARG A 374 10.26 18.97 20.25
C ARG A 374 10.41 20.44 20.65
N GLY A 375 9.60 21.33 20.06
CA GLY A 375 9.61 22.76 20.39
C GLY A 375 9.26 23.06 21.85
N GLU A 376 8.34 22.31 22.45
CA GLU A 376 7.99 22.42 23.87
C GLU A 376 9.14 21.94 24.78
N VAL A 377 9.81 20.87 24.37
CA VAL A 377 10.88 20.22 25.15
C VAL A 377 12.18 21.02 25.13
N GLU A 378 12.42 21.82 24.08
CA GLU A 378 13.63 22.65 23.93
C GLU A 378 13.53 24.01 24.65
N GLY A 379 12.38 24.36 25.24
CA GLY A 379 12.28 25.51 26.13
C GLY A 379 12.54 26.86 25.44
N THR A 380 12.25 26.99 24.14
CA THR A 380 12.16 28.30 23.49
C THR A 380 10.97 29.06 24.07
N GLY A 381 11.24 29.81 25.14
CA GLY A 381 10.31 30.74 25.77
C GLY A 381 9.89 31.87 24.84
N ALA A 382 8.95 31.59 23.96
CA ALA A 382 8.09 32.59 23.34
C ALA A 382 6.68 32.36 23.89
N SER A 383 6.23 33.29 24.73
CA SER A 383 4.89 33.32 25.31
C SER A 383 3.79 33.65 24.28
N ASP A 384 3.89 33.11 23.06
CA ASP A 384 3.00 33.44 21.94
C ASP A 384 2.78 32.26 20.96
N THR A 385 3.19 31.03 21.28
CA THR A 385 2.61 29.87 20.59
C THR A 385 1.21 29.67 21.14
N ALA A 386 0.21 30.16 20.41
CA ALA A 386 -1.19 29.80 20.59
C ALA A 386 -1.26 28.32 20.98
N GLN A 387 -1.78 28.03 22.17
CA GLN A 387 -2.01 26.65 22.60
C GLN A 387 -2.80 25.98 21.48
N SER A 388 -2.15 25.13 20.70
CA SER A 388 -2.84 24.38 19.66
C SER A 388 -3.98 23.64 20.35
N GLU A 389 -5.22 23.94 19.96
CA GLU A 389 -6.42 23.26 20.46
C GLU A 389 -6.36 21.76 20.16
N LYS A 390 -5.57 21.38 19.14
CA LYS A 390 -5.28 20.00 18.78
C LYS A 390 -4.42 19.35 19.86
N SER A 391 -4.94 18.28 20.44
CA SER A 391 -4.28 17.48 21.49
C SER A 391 -3.89 16.07 21.01
N ILE A 392 -4.32 15.68 19.80
CA ILE A 392 -4.11 14.35 19.21
C ILE A 392 -3.67 14.50 17.75
N TRP A 393 -2.65 13.75 17.37
CA TRP A 393 -2.09 13.68 16.02
C TRP A 393 -2.05 12.23 15.53
N GLY A 394 -2.15 12.07 14.20
CA GLY A 394 -2.15 10.76 13.56
C GLY A 394 -3.51 10.08 13.62
N THR A 395 -4.58 10.78 13.29
CA THR A 395 -5.89 10.15 13.05
C THR A 395 -6.14 10.11 11.54
N TRP A 396 -6.67 9.01 11.01
CA TRP A 396 -7.30 9.01 9.69
C TRP A 396 -8.82 8.88 9.84
N THR A 397 -9.56 9.57 8.99
CA THR A 397 -11.00 9.39 8.86
C THR A 397 -11.28 8.10 8.09
N GLU A 398 -11.87 7.10 8.75
CA GLU A 398 -12.58 6.03 8.05
C GLU A 398 -13.88 6.61 7.47
N PHE A 399 -14.03 6.58 6.14
CA PHE A 399 -15.30 6.83 5.46
C PHE A 399 -15.94 5.54 4.97
#